data_AF-A0A4Q6B866-F1
#
_entry.id   AF-A0A4Q6B866-F1
#
_cell.length_a   1.000
_cell.length_b   1.000
_cell.length_c   1.000
_cell.angle_alpha   90.00
_cell.angle_beta   90.00
_cell.angle_gamma   90.00
#
_symmetry.space_group_name_H-M   'P 1'
#
loop_
_entity.id
_entity.type
_entity.pdbx_description
1 polymer ?
#
loop_
_entity_poly.entity_id
_entity_poly.type
_entity_poly.pdbx_seq_one_letter_code
_entity_poly.pdbx_strand_id
1 'polypeptide(L)'
;GLKEGDGGAHLMTFHPQGGKSSSDFFNDESWIEFHMSQTGHGNDSKNYRYNQKHWNLQPVRPHLDGEPRYEEHPNKFNPAEHGWMDDFDARQTAYWSLLSGACGHTYGNHNIWQFYTNDRKPVSWARTHWKTALAHAGSRQVALARKILEQRAWQRLVPDQSVIVSENKEDATYNVSAVSQDGDYMLVYLSYGNKITLNTKTIKGSQLKAWWFNPRDGSVQALPAFANTGLQTFVPHSVGRGSDWLLVIEDAAKNYPALKSVNF
;
A
#
# COMPACT_ATOMS: atom_id res chain seq x y z
N GLY A 1 -34.40 -3.86 8.05
CA GLY A 1 -33.49 -3.29 7.00
C GLY A 1 -32.48 -4.32 6.52
N LEU A 2 -31.40 -3.95 5.79
CA LEU A 2 -30.40 -4.93 5.30
C LEU A 2 -29.76 -5.77 6.42
N LYS A 3 -29.25 -5.13 7.49
CA LYS A 3 -28.62 -5.81 8.63
C LYS A 3 -29.53 -6.87 9.30
N GLU A 4 -30.81 -6.54 9.42
CA GLU A 4 -31.83 -7.42 9.99
C GLU A 4 -32.15 -8.59 9.06
N GLY A 5 -32.35 -8.34 7.77
CA GLY A 5 -32.64 -9.38 6.78
C GLY A 5 -31.46 -10.33 6.55
N ASP A 6 -30.24 -9.85 6.74
CA ASP A 6 -29.00 -10.63 6.66
C ASP A 6 -28.67 -11.39 7.97
N GLY A 7 -29.37 -11.09 9.07
CA GLY A 7 -29.07 -11.66 10.39
C GLY A 7 -27.69 -11.27 10.93
N GLY A 8 -27.06 -10.22 10.38
CA GLY A 8 -25.70 -9.79 10.72
C GLY A 8 -24.58 -10.70 10.23
N ALA A 9 -24.81 -11.49 9.17
CA ALA A 9 -23.82 -12.42 8.64
C ALA A 9 -22.67 -11.73 7.88
N HIS A 10 -22.89 -10.54 7.33
CA HIS A 10 -21.93 -9.82 6.51
C HIS A 10 -21.55 -8.45 7.09
N LEU A 11 -20.26 -8.11 6.95
CA LEU A 11 -19.76 -6.78 7.27
C LEU A 11 -20.36 -5.74 6.32
N MET A 12 -20.61 -4.54 6.84
CA MET A 12 -21.09 -3.41 6.05
C MET A 12 -20.19 -2.19 6.17
N THR A 13 -20.07 -1.45 5.06
CA THR A 13 -19.36 -0.18 4.97
C THR A 13 -20.10 0.77 4.02
N PHE A 14 -19.54 1.96 3.78
CA PHE A 14 -20.07 2.96 2.87
C PHE A 14 -18.99 3.47 1.92
N HIS A 15 -19.24 3.41 0.61
CA HIS A 15 -18.37 4.02 -0.39
C HIS A 15 -18.67 5.52 -0.51
N PRO A 16 -17.74 6.42 -0.15
CA PRO A 16 -17.98 7.86 -0.20
C PRO A 16 -17.69 8.44 -1.59
N GLN A 17 -17.84 9.77 -1.73
CA GLN A 17 -17.36 10.51 -2.90
C GLN A 17 -15.83 10.66 -2.90
N GLY A 18 -15.24 10.96 -4.07
CA GLY A 18 -13.81 11.21 -4.22
C GLY A 18 -13.27 12.27 -3.27
N GLY A 19 -12.13 11.96 -2.65
CA GLY A 19 -11.49 12.82 -1.65
C GLY A 19 -12.18 12.81 -0.29
N LYS A 20 -13.14 11.89 -0.06
CA LYS A 20 -13.88 11.75 1.20
C LYS A 20 -13.70 10.37 1.79
N SER A 21 -14.09 10.27 3.06
CA SER A 21 -14.21 9.01 3.78
C SER A 21 -15.64 8.80 4.28
N SER A 22 -16.05 7.54 4.42
CA SER A 22 -17.25 7.16 5.17
C SER A 22 -17.29 7.75 6.59
N SER A 23 -16.12 7.94 7.24
CA SER A 23 -16.05 8.57 8.57
C SER A 23 -16.47 10.04 8.57
N ASP A 24 -16.48 10.73 7.42
CA ASP A 24 -16.98 12.11 7.33
C ASP A 24 -18.51 12.20 7.51
N PHE A 25 -19.21 11.06 7.38
CA PHE A 25 -20.68 11.00 7.39
C PHE A 25 -21.23 10.06 8.47
N PHE A 26 -20.54 8.94 8.71
CA PHE A 26 -21.04 7.81 9.50
C PHE A 26 -20.01 7.31 10.51
N ASN A 27 -19.25 8.22 11.13
CA ASN A 27 -18.19 7.85 12.08
C ASN A 27 -18.71 6.96 13.21
N ASP A 28 -19.86 7.29 13.80
CA ASP A 28 -20.34 6.65 15.03
C ASP A 28 -21.51 5.69 14.79
N GLU A 29 -21.86 5.46 13.53
CA GLU A 29 -22.98 4.60 13.16
C GLU A 29 -22.67 3.12 13.46
N SER A 30 -23.60 2.47 14.17
CA SER A 30 -23.45 1.08 14.61
C SER A 30 -23.52 0.03 13.48
N TRP A 31 -23.93 0.44 12.28
CA TRP A 31 -23.98 -0.42 11.11
C TRP A 31 -22.68 -0.36 10.28
N ILE A 32 -21.80 0.62 10.51
CA ILE A 32 -20.45 0.69 9.92
C ILE A 32 -19.50 -0.20 10.72
N GLU A 33 -19.02 -1.28 10.08
CA GLU A 33 -18.07 -2.23 10.68
C GLU A 33 -16.61 -1.83 10.39
N PHE A 34 -16.38 -1.15 9.27
CA PHE A 34 -15.10 -0.57 8.88
C PHE A 34 -15.31 0.65 7.99
N HIS A 35 -14.34 1.56 7.98
CA HIS A 35 -14.38 2.75 7.14
C HIS A 35 -13.78 2.50 5.76
N MET A 36 -14.36 3.14 4.75
CA MET A 36 -13.83 3.18 3.40
C MET A 36 -13.57 4.62 2.95
N SER A 37 -12.53 4.84 2.16
CA SER A 37 -12.28 6.11 1.47
C SER A 37 -12.11 5.91 -0.04
N GLN A 38 -12.42 6.96 -0.81
CA GLN A 38 -12.04 7.08 -2.21
C GLN A 38 -10.92 8.11 -2.31
N THR A 39 -9.69 7.65 -2.58
CA THR A 39 -8.50 8.51 -2.60
C THR A 39 -7.99 8.82 -4.00
N GLY A 40 -8.46 8.11 -5.04
CA GLY A 40 -8.15 8.40 -6.44
C GLY A 40 -8.72 9.76 -6.92
N HIS A 41 -8.41 10.23 -8.13
CA HIS A 41 -7.60 9.64 -9.22
C HIS A 41 -6.42 10.55 -9.63
N GLY A 42 -5.78 11.19 -8.64
CA GLY A 42 -4.55 11.97 -8.82
C GLY A 42 -3.32 11.22 -8.30
N ASN A 43 -2.21 11.26 -9.06
CA ASN A 43 -0.93 10.68 -8.63
C ASN A 43 -0.27 11.44 -7.46
N ASP A 44 -0.78 12.61 -7.09
CA ASP A 44 -0.42 13.39 -5.92
C ASP A 44 -1.28 13.06 -4.69
N SER A 45 -2.25 12.14 -4.81
CA SER A 45 -3.09 11.74 -3.68
C SER A 45 -2.27 11.06 -2.58
N LYS A 46 -2.25 11.66 -1.39
CA LYS A 46 -1.53 11.16 -0.21
C LYS A 46 -2.42 10.22 0.60
N ASN A 47 -2.78 9.06 0.03
CA ASN A 47 -3.76 8.14 0.63
C ASN A 47 -3.38 7.67 2.06
N TYR A 48 -2.09 7.62 2.39
CA TYR A 48 -1.62 7.33 3.75
C TYR A 48 -2.15 8.29 4.83
N ARG A 49 -2.46 9.54 4.47
CA ARG A 49 -3.04 10.52 5.42
C ARG A 49 -4.45 10.12 5.85
N TYR A 50 -5.19 9.38 5.02
CA TYR A 50 -6.50 8.86 5.41
C TYR A 50 -6.34 7.82 6.51
N ASN A 51 -5.43 6.85 6.38
CA ASN A 51 -5.20 5.88 7.45
C ASN A 51 -4.74 6.55 8.76
N GLN A 52 -3.84 7.52 8.68
CA GLN A 52 -3.40 8.30 9.85
C GLN A 52 -4.57 9.02 10.54
N LYS A 53 -5.50 9.62 9.76
CA LYS A 53 -6.72 10.20 10.32
C LYS A 53 -7.56 9.16 11.04
N HIS A 54 -7.79 7.99 10.41
CA HIS A 54 -8.65 6.94 10.96
C HIS A 54 -8.09 6.31 12.23
N TRP A 55 -6.77 6.21 12.36
CA TRP A 55 -6.11 5.74 13.58
C TRP A 55 -6.43 6.60 14.81
N ASN A 56 -6.78 7.88 14.60
CA ASN A 56 -7.10 8.84 15.66
C ASN A 56 -8.61 9.00 15.92
N LEU A 57 -9.47 8.27 15.22
CA LEU A 57 -10.91 8.31 15.44
C LEU A 57 -11.30 7.55 16.71
N GLN A 58 -12.45 7.90 17.28
CA GLN A 58 -13.02 7.21 18.44
C GLN A 58 -14.48 6.83 18.15
N PRO A 59 -14.85 5.54 18.18
CA PRO A 59 -13.96 4.38 18.34
C PRO A 59 -13.09 4.16 17.09
N VAL A 60 -11.87 3.65 17.28
CA VAL A 60 -11.01 3.23 16.16
C VAL A 60 -11.67 2.04 15.46
N ARG A 61 -11.78 2.10 14.13
CA ARG A 61 -12.25 1.00 13.28
C ARG A 61 -11.24 0.71 12.16
N PRO A 62 -11.22 -0.50 11.60
CA PRO A 62 -10.45 -0.79 10.39
C PRO A 62 -10.80 0.21 9.27
N HIS A 63 -9.82 0.56 8.45
CA HIS A 63 -10.00 1.44 7.29
C HIS A 63 -9.46 0.78 6.01
N LEU A 64 -10.19 0.97 4.91
CA LEU A 64 -9.85 0.48 3.58
C LEU A 64 -9.86 1.63 2.56
N ASP A 65 -8.81 1.71 1.74
CA ASP A 65 -8.83 2.52 0.53
C ASP A 65 -9.60 1.76 -0.55
N GLY A 66 -10.90 2.05 -0.67
CA GLY A 66 -11.84 1.29 -1.50
C GLY A 66 -11.81 1.66 -2.97
N GLU A 67 -11.42 2.89 -3.27
CA GLU A 67 -11.20 3.38 -4.63
C GLU A 67 -9.96 4.28 -4.65
N PRO A 68 -8.77 3.68 -4.82
CA PRO A 68 -7.51 4.41 -4.93
C PRO A 68 -7.30 4.92 -6.36
N ARG A 69 -6.07 5.29 -6.69
CA ARG A 69 -5.61 5.49 -8.06
C ARG A 69 -5.83 4.22 -8.89
N TYR A 70 -6.49 4.36 -10.03
CA TYR A 70 -6.63 3.26 -10.97
C TYR A 70 -5.48 3.22 -11.98
N GLU A 71 -4.96 2.02 -12.26
CA GLU A 71 -4.02 1.82 -13.38
C GLU A 71 -4.72 2.22 -14.68
N GLU A 72 -4.01 2.96 -15.54
CA GLU A 72 -4.49 3.49 -16.82
C GLU A 72 -5.67 4.47 -16.70
N HIS A 73 -5.89 5.08 -15.53
CA HIS A 73 -6.84 6.20 -15.41
C HIS A 73 -6.14 7.51 -15.76
N PRO A 74 -6.81 8.43 -16.51
CA PRO A 74 -6.25 9.75 -16.80
C PRO A 74 -5.93 10.46 -15.49
N ASN A 75 -4.67 10.85 -15.31
CA ASN A 75 -4.23 11.49 -14.08
C ASN A 75 -4.98 12.82 -13.91
N LYS A 76 -5.63 13.00 -12.76
CA LYS A 76 -6.48 14.17 -12.44
C LYS A 76 -7.56 14.46 -13.48
N PHE A 77 -8.03 13.43 -14.21
CA PHE A 77 -9.01 13.58 -15.29
C PHE A 77 -8.57 14.53 -16.43
N ASN A 78 -7.26 14.81 -16.57
CA ASN A 78 -6.71 15.65 -17.63
C ASN A 78 -5.51 14.96 -18.30
N PRO A 79 -5.77 13.98 -19.18
CA PRO A 79 -4.69 13.21 -19.79
C PRO A 79 -3.84 14.02 -20.78
N ALA A 80 -4.37 15.12 -21.32
CA ALA A 80 -3.63 15.99 -22.24
C ALA A 80 -2.45 16.68 -21.55
N GLU A 81 -2.59 17.00 -20.26
CA GLU A 81 -1.56 17.67 -19.47
C GLU A 81 -0.75 16.68 -18.60
N HIS A 82 -1.41 15.67 -18.05
CA HIS A 82 -0.84 14.82 -17.00
C HIS A 82 -0.66 13.35 -17.39
N GLY A 83 -1.10 12.97 -18.58
CA GLY A 83 -1.06 11.58 -19.05
C GLY A 83 -1.96 10.65 -18.24
N TRP A 84 -1.57 9.37 -18.19
CA TRP A 84 -2.29 8.30 -17.51
C TRP A 84 -1.42 7.72 -16.42
N MET A 85 -2.05 7.31 -15.31
CA MET A 85 -1.39 6.58 -14.25
C MET A 85 -1.04 5.16 -14.71
N ASP A 86 -0.01 4.56 -14.13
CA ASP A 86 0.51 3.25 -14.54
C ASP A 86 0.65 2.26 -13.36
N ASP A 87 1.32 1.13 -13.62
CA ASP A 87 1.53 0.07 -12.65
C ASP A 87 2.33 0.55 -11.42
N PHE A 88 3.24 1.51 -11.58
CA PHE A 88 3.95 2.10 -10.45
C PHE A 88 3.01 2.89 -9.53
N ASP A 89 2.10 3.68 -10.09
CA ASP A 89 1.13 4.45 -9.30
C ASP A 89 0.21 3.49 -8.50
N ALA A 90 -0.16 2.36 -9.10
CA ALA A 90 -0.94 1.30 -8.44
C ALA A 90 -0.17 0.60 -7.30
N ARG A 91 1.12 0.29 -7.48
CA ARG A 91 1.96 -0.26 -6.40
C ARG A 91 2.16 0.73 -5.27
N GLN A 92 2.51 1.97 -5.60
CA GLN A 92 2.76 3.01 -4.61
C GLN A 92 1.53 3.22 -3.72
N THR A 93 0.35 3.39 -4.31
CA THR A 93 -0.88 3.59 -3.54
C THR A 93 -1.21 2.38 -2.65
N ALA A 94 -0.92 1.15 -3.11
CA ALA A 94 -1.11 -0.06 -2.32
C ALA A 94 -0.19 -0.09 -1.09
N TYR A 95 1.12 0.07 -1.26
CA TYR A 95 2.07 0.04 -0.14
C TYR A 95 1.92 1.23 0.81
N TRP A 96 1.65 2.43 0.27
CA TRP A 96 1.32 3.60 1.08
C TRP A 96 0.11 3.32 1.97
N SER A 97 -0.94 2.69 1.44
CA SER A 97 -2.13 2.36 2.23
C SER A 97 -1.83 1.29 3.29
N LEU A 98 -1.26 0.15 2.86
CA LEU A 98 -1.04 -1.02 3.72
C LEU A 98 -0.10 -0.71 4.89
N LEU A 99 1.03 -0.02 4.64
CA LEU A 99 2.00 0.30 5.70
C LEU A 99 1.64 1.56 6.51
N SER A 100 0.56 2.26 6.16
CA SER A 100 0.02 3.35 7.00
C SER A 100 -1.20 2.94 7.83
N GLY A 101 -1.56 1.65 7.85
CA GLY A 101 -2.53 1.08 8.79
C GLY A 101 -3.84 0.62 8.16
N ALA A 102 -3.94 0.55 6.83
CA ALA A 102 -5.12 -0.01 6.18
C ALA A 102 -5.27 -1.50 6.49
N CYS A 103 -6.52 -1.97 6.60
CA CYS A 103 -6.83 -3.39 6.79
C CYS A 103 -6.82 -4.20 5.47
N GLY A 104 -6.36 -3.59 4.38
CA GLY A 104 -6.34 -4.17 3.04
C GLY A 104 -6.17 -3.08 1.98
N HIS A 105 -6.37 -3.47 0.72
CA HIS A 105 -6.33 -2.55 -0.41
C HIS A 105 -7.21 -3.07 -1.56
N THR A 106 -7.95 -2.17 -2.22
CA THR A 106 -8.69 -2.50 -3.45
C THR A 106 -7.92 -2.01 -4.66
N TYR A 107 -7.58 -2.89 -5.59
CA TYR A 107 -7.02 -2.48 -6.88
C TYR A 107 -8.13 -2.06 -7.85
N GLY A 108 -7.84 -1.09 -8.72
CA GLY A 108 -8.71 -0.79 -9.85
C GLY A 108 -7.93 -0.42 -11.11
N ASN A 109 -8.59 -0.59 -12.25
CA ASN A 109 -8.06 -0.30 -13.57
C ASN A 109 -9.14 0.40 -14.38
N HIS A 110 -8.76 1.49 -15.03
CA HIS A 110 -9.68 2.38 -15.73
C HIS A 110 -10.52 1.69 -16.79
N ASN A 111 -9.93 0.71 -17.47
CA ASN A 111 -10.57 0.03 -18.57
C ASN A 111 -11.44 -1.13 -18.07
N ILE A 112 -11.05 -1.76 -16.95
CA ILE A 112 -11.76 -2.92 -16.37
C ILE A 112 -13.05 -2.49 -15.68
N TRP A 113 -13.02 -1.44 -14.84
CA TRP A 113 -14.20 -1.08 -14.02
C TRP A 113 -15.43 -0.76 -14.86
N GLN A 114 -15.22 -0.17 -16.04
CA GLN A 114 -16.28 0.19 -16.99
C GLN A 114 -16.51 -0.86 -18.08
N PHE A 115 -15.79 -1.99 -18.04
CA PHE A 115 -15.79 -3.03 -19.07
C PHE A 115 -15.63 -2.43 -20.49
N TYR A 116 -14.65 -1.54 -20.68
CA TYR A 116 -14.48 -0.80 -21.93
C TYR A 116 -14.21 -1.74 -23.11
N THR A 117 -14.91 -1.50 -24.21
CA THR A 117 -14.78 -2.19 -25.50
C THR A 117 -14.80 -1.16 -26.63
N ASN A 118 -14.17 -1.47 -27.77
CA ASN A 118 -14.01 -0.51 -28.87
C ASN A 118 -15.32 -0.08 -29.55
N ASP A 119 -16.41 -0.82 -29.33
CA ASP A 119 -17.76 -0.52 -29.81
C ASP A 119 -18.55 0.43 -28.89
N ARG A 120 -17.96 0.84 -27.75
CA ARG A 120 -18.60 1.72 -26.77
C ARG A 120 -17.90 3.06 -26.70
N LYS A 121 -18.66 4.13 -26.44
CA LYS A 121 -18.08 5.44 -26.13
C LYS A 121 -17.29 5.34 -24.81
N PRO A 122 -16.00 5.69 -24.78
CA PRO A 122 -15.21 5.60 -23.56
C PRO A 122 -15.68 6.62 -22.51
N VAL A 123 -15.75 6.19 -21.24
CA VAL A 123 -15.85 7.11 -20.10
C VAL A 123 -14.42 7.57 -19.76
N SER A 124 -14.23 8.89 -19.69
CA SER A 124 -12.96 9.53 -19.31
C SER A 124 -11.74 8.96 -20.07
N TRP A 125 -11.81 8.89 -21.40
CA TRP A 125 -10.68 8.48 -22.25
C TRP A 125 -10.13 7.07 -21.95
N ALA A 126 -11.00 6.11 -21.61
CA ALA A 126 -10.63 4.69 -21.68
C ALA A 126 -10.12 4.35 -23.09
N ARG A 127 -9.07 3.52 -23.15
CA ARG A 127 -8.28 3.34 -24.37
C ARG A 127 -7.85 1.91 -24.66
N THR A 128 -8.07 0.99 -23.72
CA THR A 128 -7.63 -0.40 -23.83
C THR A 128 -8.81 -1.33 -23.57
N HIS A 129 -9.09 -2.26 -24.48
CA HIS A 129 -10.17 -3.23 -24.27
C HIS A 129 -10.01 -3.96 -22.92
N TRP A 130 -11.08 -4.07 -22.12
CA TRP A 130 -10.99 -4.56 -20.73
C TRP A 130 -10.35 -5.95 -20.60
N LYS A 131 -10.61 -6.86 -21.54
CA LYS A 131 -9.97 -8.18 -21.59
C LYS A 131 -8.46 -8.11 -21.78
N THR A 132 -7.95 -7.13 -22.53
CA THR A 132 -6.51 -6.87 -22.65
C THR A 132 -5.99 -6.26 -21.36
N ALA A 133 -6.75 -5.35 -20.76
CA ALA A 133 -6.39 -4.70 -19.50
C ALA A 133 -6.28 -5.68 -18.31
N LEU A 134 -6.93 -6.85 -18.37
CA LEU A 134 -6.73 -7.93 -17.38
C LEU A 134 -5.27 -8.37 -17.25
N ALA A 135 -4.46 -8.19 -18.30
CA ALA A 135 -3.04 -8.53 -18.31
C ALA A 135 -2.13 -7.37 -17.88
N HIS A 136 -2.68 -6.20 -17.51
CA HIS A 136 -1.88 -5.08 -17.01
C HIS A 136 -1.18 -5.44 -15.70
N ALA A 137 0.06 -4.95 -15.57
CA ALA A 137 1.00 -5.43 -14.56
C ALA A 137 0.56 -5.10 -13.13
N GLY A 138 -0.11 -3.96 -12.91
CA GLY A 138 -0.53 -3.52 -11.59
C GLY A 138 -1.41 -4.54 -10.87
N SER A 139 -2.32 -5.21 -11.60
CA SER A 139 -3.19 -6.26 -11.05
C SER A 139 -2.40 -7.39 -10.36
N ARG A 140 -1.38 -7.93 -11.04
CA ARG A 140 -0.50 -8.97 -10.51
C ARG A 140 0.39 -8.44 -9.39
N GLN A 141 0.89 -7.21 -9.54
CA GLN A 141 1.81 -6.61 -8.58
C GLN A 141 1.14 -6.26 -7.24
N VAL A 142 -0.14 -5.84 -7.23
CA VAL A 142 -0.88 -5.68 -5.96
C VAL A 142 -1.08 -7.03 -5.28
N ALA A 143 -1.27 -8.11 -6.05
CA ALA A 143 -1.31 -9.46 -5.49
C ALA A 143 0.06 -9.92 -4.95
N LEU A 144 1.18 -9.45 -5.51
CA LEU A 144 2.52 -9.62 -4.93
C LEU A 144 2.62 -8.95 -3.55
N ALA A 145 2.08 -7.74 -3.39
CA ALA A 145 2.07 -7.03 -2.10
C ALA A 145 1.36 -7.85 -1.01
N ARG A 146 0.17 -8.40 -1.30
CA ARG A 146 -0.53 -9.31 -0.38
C ARG A 146 0.36 -10.50 0.00
N LYS A 147 0.90 -11.21 -0.99
CA LYS A 147 1.66 -12.45 -0.75
C LYS A 147 2.93 -12.22 0.06
N ILE A 148 3.64 -11.10 -0.11
CA ILE A 148 4.83 -10.80 0.72
C ILE A 148 4.43 -10.40 2.14
N LEU A 149 3.36 -9.62 2.31
CA LEU A 149 2.83 -9.23 3.62
C LEU A 149 2.37 -10.45 4.41
N GLU A 150 1.69 -11.41 3.77
CA GLU A 150 1.23 -12.68 4.39
C GLU A 150 2.38 -13.62 4.79
N GLN A 151 3.62 -13.42 4.32
CA GLN A 151 4.78 -14.16 4.85
C GLN A 151 5.18 -13.70 6.25
N ARG A 152 4.62 -12.58 6.73
CA ARG A 152 4.71 -12.10 8.11
C ARG A 152 3.30 -11.87 8.65
N ALA A 153 3.17 -11.73 9.97
CA ALA A 153 1.88 -11.41 10.58
C ALA A 153 1.55 -9.93 10.37
N TRP A 154 1.26 -9.53 9.13
CA TRP A 154 1.10 -8.13 8.74
C TRP A 154 0.06 -7.37 9.58
N GLN A 155 -0.94 -8.05 10.15
CA GLN A 155 -1.94 -7.47 11.06
C GLN A 155 -1.33 -6.91 12.35
N ARG A 156 -0.10 -7.32 12.69
CA ARG A 156 0.66 -6.80 13.83
C ARG A 156 1.46 -5.54 13.50
N LEU A 157 1.49 -5.11 12.24
CA LEU A 157 2.22 -3.91 11.84
C LEU A 157 1.46 -2.66 12.32
N VAL A 158 2.19 -1.75 12.94
CA VAL A 158 1.73 -0.43 13.34
C VAL A 158 2.55 0.61 12.58
N PRO A 159 1.93 1.63 11.96
CA PRO A 159 2.64 2.68 11.26
C PRO A 159 3.63 3.39 12.18
N ASP A 160 4.89 3.51 11.77
CA ASP A 160 5.91 4.19 12.55
C ASP A 160 6.94 4.84 11.60
N GLN A 161 6.76 6.13 11.34
CA GLN A 161 7.64 6.93 10.49
C GLN A 161 8.92 7.38 11.20
N SER A 162 9.01 7.24 12.54
CA SER A 162 10.22 7.63 13.30
C SER A 162 11.42 6.72 12.99
N VAL A 163 11.16 5.57 12.38
CA VAL A 163 12.16 4.67 11.82
C VAL A 163 12.98 5.34 10.72
N ILE A 164 12.40 6.24 9.93
CA ILE A 164 13.07 6.86 8.77
C ILE A 164 13.76 8.16 9.23
N VAL A 165 15.10 8.15 9.27
CA VAL A 165 15.92 9.26 9.77
C VAL A 165 16.41 10.18 8.65
N SER A 166 16.62 9.63 7.45
CA SER A 166 16.92 10.43 6.26
C SER A 166 15.74 11.34 5.89
N GLU A 167 16.02 12.42 5.15
CA GLU A 167 14.96 13.30 4.63
C GLU A 167 13.88 12.48 3.90
N ASN A 168 12.61 12.69 4.30
CA ASN A 168 11.47 11.95 3.77
C ASN A 168 10.35 12.94 3.40
N LYS A 169 10.51 13.60 2.23
CA LYS A 169 9.55 14.60 1.75
C LYS A 169 8.22 13.94 1.44
N GLU A 170 7.13 14.58 1.86
CA GLU A 170 5.79 14.13 1.50
C GLU A 170 5.41 14.55 0.07
N ASP A 171 6.12 14.00 -0.91
CA ASP A 171 5.84 14.09 -2.34
C ASP A 171 5.76 12.68 -2.94
N ALA A 172 5.89 12.55 -4.27
CA ALA A 172 5.87 11.24 -4.94
C ALA A 172 7.00 10.30 -4.46
N THR A 173 8.06 10.82 -3.84
CA THR A 173 9.20 10.05 -3.32
C THR A 173 9.00 9.58 -1.88
N TYR A 174 7.88 9.94 -1.23
CA TYR A 174 7.62 9.62 0.17
C TYR A 174 7.73 8.12 0.45
N ASN A 175 8.51 7.76 1.46
CA ASN A 175 8.69 6.40 1.93
C ASN A 175 7.78 6.16 3.13
N VAL A 176 7.25 4.94 3.26
CA VAL A 176 6.40 4.58 4.39
C VAL A 176 6.95 3.39 5.16
N SER A 177 6.82 3.42 6.49
CA SER A 177 7.30 2.36 7.37
C SER A 177 6.26 1.94 8.40
N ALA A 178 6.32 0.66 8.76
CA ALA A 178 5.56 0.08 9.85
C ALA A 178 6.42 -0.90 10.63
N VAL A 179 6.22 -0.94 11.95
CA VAL A 179 6.92 -1.81 12.89
C VAL A 179 5.89 -2.73 13.53
N SER A 180 6.24 -4.01 13.68
CA SER A 180 5.44 -4.97 14.45
C SER A 180 5.21 -4.48 15.88
N GLN A 181 4.03 -4.73 16.45
CA GLN A 181 3.72 -4.41 17.86
C GLN A 181 4.68 -5.06 18.86
N ASP A 182 5.33 -6.17 18.50
CA ASP A 182 6.32 -6.83 19.34
C ASP A 182 7.71 -6.18 19.24
N GLY A 183 7.94 -5.32 18.24
CA GLY A 183 9.25 -4.75 17.94
C GLY A 183 10.26 -5.80 17.48
N ASP A 184 9.83 -6.77 16.68
CA ASP A 184 10.66 -7.88 16.21
C ASP A 184 10.81 -7.99 14.69
N TYR A 185 9.99 -7.26 13.93
CA TYR A 185 10.26 -6.91 12.53
C TYR A 185 9.68 -5.56 12.14
N MET A 186 10.22 -4.98 11.06
CA MET A 186 9.72 -3.77 10.41
C MET A 186 9.72 -3.93 8.89
N LEU A 187 8.82 -3.20 8.24
CA LEU A 187 8.72 -3.09 6.80
C LEU A 187 8.86 -1.62 6.41
N VAL A 188 9.67 -1.33 5.38
CA VAL A 188 9.87 0.03 4.86
C VAL A 188 9.75 0.01 3.34
N TYR A 189 8.73 0.67 2.80
CA TYR A 189 8.53 0.81 1.36
C TYR A 189 9.21 2.09 0.86
N LEU A 190 10.14 1.91 -0.08
CA LEU A 190 10.92 2.94 -0.71
C LEU A 190 10.32 3.25 -2.07
N SER A 191 9.61 4.36 -2.22
CA SER A 191 8.84 4.65 -3.44
C SER A 191 9.71 4.77 -4.69
N TYR A 192 10.88 5.40 -4.57
CA TYR A 192 11.76 5.68 -5.72
C TYR A 192 13.12 4.97 -5.61
N GLY A 193 13.26 4.03 -4.68
CA GLY A 193 14.51 3.28 -4.49
C GLY A 193 15.71 4.16 -4.06
N ASN A 194 15.47 5.36 -3.53
CA ASN A 194 16.54 6.20 -3.01
C ASN A 194 17.24 5.55 -1.82
N LYS A 195 18.52 5.86 -1.59
CA LYS A 195 19.21 5.47 -0.36
C LYS A 195 18.41 5.94 0.87
N ILE A 196 18.35 5.12 1.90
CA ILE A 196 17.58 5.41 3.12
C ILE A 196 18.43 5.12 4.35
N THR A 197 18.29 5.94 5.39
CA THR A 197 18.90 5.70 6.70
C THR A 197 17.80 5.48 7.72
N LEU A 198 17.87 4.34 8.42
CA LEU A 198 16.86 3.88 9.36
C LEU A 198 17.40 3.82 10.78
N ASN A 199 16.57 4.15 11.75
CA ASN A 199 16.78 3.82 13.16
C ASN A 199 16.29 2.40 13.44
N THR A 200 17.20 1.44 13.49
CA THR A 200 16.87 0.02 13.72
C THR A 200 16.65 -0.33 15.20
N LYS A 201 16.83 0.62 16.14
CA LYS A 201 16.53 0.41 17.58
C LYS A 201 15.05 0.21 17.88
N THR A 202 14.16 0.46 16.93
CA THR A 202 12.73 0.08 17.07
C THR A 202 12.55 -1.43 17.07
N ILE A 203 13.53 -2.20 16.59
CA ILE A 203 13.62 -3.65 16.77
C ILE A 203 14.44 -3.97 18.02
N LYS A 204 13.93 -4.86 18.86
CA LYS A 204 14.52 -5.22 20.16
C LYS A 204 15.75 -6.13 20.04
N GLY A 205 15.82 -6.92 18.97
CA GLY A 205 16.90 -7.89 18.73
C GLY A 205 18.27 -7.23 18.57
N SER A 206 19.32 -7.86 19.10
CA SER A 206 20.70 -7.37 19.00
C SER A 206 21.37 -7.69 17.66
N GLN A 207 20.84 -8.65 16.91
CA GLN A 207 21.29 -9.04 15.58
C GLN A 207 20.09 -9.03 14.63
N LEU A 208 20.26 -8.44 13.45
CA LEU A 208 19.19 -8.27 12.47
C LEU A 208 19.50 -9.01 11.17
N LYS A 209 18.45 -9.50 10.53
CA LYS A 209 18.44 -9.97 9.14
C LYS A 209 17.63 -8.99 8.31
N ALA A 210 17.98 -8.84 7.03
CA ALA A 210 17.23 -7.99 6.14
C ALA A 210 17.11 -8.56 4.73
N TRP A 211 16.07 -8.14 4.01
CA TRP A 211 15.81 -8.54 2.64
C TRP A 211 15.28 -7.37 1.84
N TRP A 212 15.70 -7.30 0.58
CA TRP A 212 15.00 -6.57 -0.44
C TRP A 212 13.91 -7.45 -1.06
N PHE A 213 12.71 -6.92 -1.17
CA PHE A 213 11.65 -7.45 -2.01
C PHE A 213 11.37 -6.47 -3.15
N ASN A 214 11.35 -6.98 -4.38
CA ASN A 214 11.04 -6.22 -5.57
C ASN A 214 9.53 -6.29 -5.87
N PRO A 215 8.77 -5.20 -5.71
CA PRO A 215 7.33 -5.21 -5.90
C PRO A 215 6.87 -5.41 -7.36
N ARG A 216 7.77 -5.24 -8.34
CA ARG A 216 7.46 -5.37 -9.76
C ARG A 216 7.35 -6.82 -10.23
N ASP A 217 8.20 -7.68 -9.67
CA ASP A 217 8.38 -9.05 -10.14
C ASP A 217 8.30 -10.11 -9.04
N GLY A 218 8.32 -9.72 -7.76
CA GLY A 218 8.18 -10.62 -6.63
C GLY A 218 9.49 -11.24 -6.16
N SER A 219 10.64 -10.85 -6.72
CA SER A 219 11.94 -11.37 -6.30
C SER A 219 12.32 -10.90 -4.89
N VAL A 220 12.94 -11.81 -4.14
CA VAL A 220 13.53 -11.54 -2.82
C VAL A 220 15.04 -11.70 -2.88
N GLN A 221 15.77 -10.75 -2.30
CA GLN A 221 17.21 -10.79 -2.12
C GLN A 221 17.57 -10.62 -0.66
N ALA A 222 18.24 -11.62 -0.07
CA ALA A 222 18.76 -11.52 1.28
C ALA A 222 19.96 -10.56 1.35
N LEU A 223 20.03 -9.80 2.44
CA LEU A 223 21.19 -8.99 2.81
C LEU A 223 22.00 -9.71 3.91
N PRO A 224 23.31 -9.42 4.03
CA PRO A 224 24.10 -9.90 5.15
C PRO A 224 23.48 -9.48 6.49
N ALA A 225 23.50 -10.39 7.47
CA ALA A 225 23.09 -10.07 8.82
C ALA A 225 24.02 -9.04 9.45
N PHE A 226 23.49 -8.18 10.31
CA PHE A 226 24.22 -7.08 10.92
C PHE A 226 23.82 -6.88 12.39
N ALA A 227 24.73 -6.31 13.18
CA ALA A 227 24.44 -5.98 14.58
C ALA A 227 23.49 -4.79 14.65
N ASN A 228 22.53 -4.83 15.58
CA ASN A 228 21.63 -3.72 15.85
C ASN A 228 22.33 -2.63 16.68
N THR A 229 23.12 -1.80 16.01
CA THR A 229 23.80 -0.63 16.61
C THR A 229 22.98 0.65 16.48
N GLY A 230 21.83 0.61 15.82
CA GLY A 230 20.90 1.72 15.65
C GLY A 230 20.83 2.22 14.23
N LEU A 231 21.54 3.29 13.88
CA LEU A 231 21.45 3.86 12.54
C LEU A 231 22.07 2.92 11.50
N GLN A 232 21.30 2.53 10.50
CA GLN A 232 21.75 1.71 9.39
C GLN A 232 21.29 2.31 8.06
N THR A 233 22.21 2.40 7.11
CA THR A 233 21.92 2.88 5.75
C THR A 233 21.78 1.71 4.79
N PHE A 234 20.76 1.79 3.93
CA PHE A 234 20.45 0.81 2.90
C PHE A 234 20.44 1.48 1.53
N VAL A 235 21.02 0.81 0.54
CA VAL A 235 21.10 1.28 -0.85
C VAL A 235 20.43 0.24 -1.75
N PRO A 236 19.27 0.56 -2.34
CA PRO A 236 18.61 -0.34 -3.29
C PRO A 236 19.37 -0.48 -4.60
N HIS A 237 19.02 -1.50 -5.39
CA HIS A 237 19.69 -1.82 -6.66
C HIS A 237 19.23 -0.97 -7.85
N SER A 238 18.19 -0.16 -7.67
CA SER A 238 17.65 0.75 -8.69
C SER A 238 17.05 1.99 -8.05
N VAL A 239 17.06 3.11 -8.78
CA VAL A 239 16.59 4.43 -8.32
C VAL A 239 15.70 5.06 -9.39
N GLY A 240 14.73 5.89 -8.99
CA GLY A 240 13.82 6.61 -9.88
C GLY A 240 12.38 6.10 -9.85
N ARG A 241 11.51 6.76 -10.63
CA ARG A 241 10.10 6.37 -10.73
C ARG A 241 9.99 4.94 -11.28
N GLY A 242 9.20 4.09 -10.62
CA GLY A 242 9.10 2.68 -10.97
C GLY A 242 10.19 1.78 -10.37
N SER A 243 11.20 2.34 -9.68
CA SER A 243 12.28 1.60 -9.03
C SER A 243 12.01 1.37 -7.53
N ASP A 244 10.76 1.14 -7.15
CA ASP A 244 10.33 0.90 -5.78
C ASP A 244 10.88 -0.40 -5.17
N TRP A 245 11.04 -0.40 -3.84
CA TRP A 245 11.51 -1.55 -3.07
C TRP A 245 10.78 -1.66 -1.74
N LEU A 246 10.54 -2.88 -1.28
CA LEU A 246 10.17 -3.14 0.10
C LEU A 246 11.39 -3.70 0.84
N LEU A 247 11.84 -3.00 1.87
CA LEU A 247 12.84 -3.50 2.81
C LEU A 247 12.13 -4.20 3.96
N VAL A 248 12.55 -5.43 4.27
CA VAL A 248 12.10 -6.15 5.48
C VAL A 248 13.30 -6.33 6.39
N ILE A 249 13.17 -5.96 7.66
CA ILE A 249 14.21 -6.10 8.69
C ILE A 249 13.64 -6.82 9.89
N GLU A 250 14.35 -7.81 10.40
CA GLU A 250 13.84 -8.74 11.42
C GLU A 250 14.89 -9.05 12.48
N ASP A 251 14.44 -9.27 13.71
CA ASP A 251 15.23 -9.86 14.77
C ASP A 251 15.65 -11.28 14.40
N ALA A 252 16.97 -11.49 14.29
CA ALA A 252 17.54 -12.78 13.92
C ALA A 252 17.17 -13.91 14.88
N ALA A 253 16.92 -13.60 16.16
CA ALA A 253 16.59 -14.58 17.20
C ALA A 253 15.16 -15.15 17.06
N LYS A 254 14.26 -14.46 16.36
CA LYS A 254 12.89 -14.93 16.12
C LYS A 254 12.80 -16.08 15.14
N ASN A 255 13.84 -16.31 14.35
CA ASN A 255 13.93 -17.43 13.42
C ASN A 255 12.70 -17.56 12.50
N TYR A 256 12.16 -16.44 12.02
CA TYR A 256 11.11 -16.48 11.00
C TYR A 256 11.58 -17.28 9.78
N PRO A 257 10.68 -17.99 9.07
CA PRO A 257 11.00 -18.59 7.79
C PRO A 257 11.60 -17.54 6.86
N ALA A 258 12.69 -17.90 6.17
CA ALA A 258 13.30 -17.02 5.19
C ALA A 258 12.26 -16.53 4.17
N LEU A 259 12.29 -15.24 3.86
CA LEU A 259 11.40 -14.67 2.84
C LEU A 259 11.66 -15.34 1.49
N LYS A 260 10.57 -15.69 0.82
CA LYS A 260 10.58 -16.38 -0.47
C LYS A 260 10.12 -15.44 -1.57
N SER A 261 10.77 -15.52 -2.72
CA SER A 261 10.27 -14.91 -3.94
C SER A 261 8.86 -15.39 -4.24
N VAL A 262 8.05 -14.50 -4.80
CA VAL A 262 6.64 -14.73 -5.09
C VAL A 262 6.43 -14.80 -6.59
N ASN A 263 5.92 -15.93 -7.08
CA ASN A 263 5.60 -16.16 -8.49
C ASN A 263 4.08 -16.34 -8.70
N PHE A 264 3.64 -16.20 -9.95
CA PHE A 264 2.29 -16.49 -10.44
C PHE A 264 2.37 -17.46 -11.61
#